data_AF-A0A7D5F855-F1
#
_entry.id   AF-A0A7D5F855-F1
#
_cell.length_a   1.000
_cell.length_b   1.000
_cell.length_c   1.000
_cell.angle_alpha   90.00
_cell.angle_beta   90.00
_cell.angle_gamma   90.00
#
_symmetry.space_group_name_H-M   'P 1'
#
loop_
_entity.id
_entity.type
_entity.pdbx_description
1 polymer ?
#
loop_
_entity_poly.entity_id
_entity_poly.type
_entity_poly.pdbx_seq_one_letter_code
_entity_poly.pdbx_strand_id
1 'polypeptide(L)'
;MPEQNIDREGEPITVAPGLRVFPVVRGRWRLGPDTVSALAEGQVIEANVSIEYSANAGRYRLTALDLRAPLDGPEITGALLRTVRVQEVVRATALSAMEPAERMVRSDAVDALSAAREASPISDFAVPDAVSLLNIAMLYRSAEIASDNPGQAVAEFFGMQRRTAANWIARARRAGYFDHVVSEAELASLVRRVVQAARDATAPRERPQDGDG
;
A
#
# COMPACT_ATOMS: atom_id res chain seq x y z
N MET A 1 0.14 -13.69 11.80
CA MET A 1 0.69 -12.34 12.04
C MET A 1 0.83 -12.18 13.55
N PRO A 2 2.02 -11.85 14.07
CA PRO A 2 2.22 -11.68 15.51
C PRO A 2 1.30 -10.59 16.06
N GLU A 3 0.90 -10.74 17.32
CA GLU A 3 0.08 -9.79 18.07
C GLU A 3 0.76 -8.41 18.06
N GLN A 4 0.11 -7.45 17.40
CA GLN A 4 0.61 -6.09 17.21
C GLN A 4 -0.29 -5.14 17.99
N ASN A 5 0.32 -4.31 18.84
CA ASN A 5 -0.37 -3.17 19.43
C ASN A 5 0.24 -1.91 18.82
N ILE A 6 -0.57 -1.17 18.08
CA ILE A 6 -0.20 0.09 17.43
C ILE A 6 -1.01 1.20 18.09
N ASP A 7 -0.31 2.18 18.63
CA ASP A 7 -0.87 3.41 19.20
C ASP A 7 -0.58 4.57 18.26
N ARG A 8 -1.53 5.50 18.16
CA ARG A 8 -1.54 6.59 17.19
C ARG A 8 -1.86 7.89 17.93
N GLU A 9 -0.98 8.87 17.82
CA GLU A 9 -1.10 10.14 18.51
C GLU A 9 -1.19 11.32 17.54
N GLY A 10 -1.99 12.31 17.94
CA GLY A 10 -2.22 13.54 17.18
C GLY A 10 -3.39 13.46 16.20
N GLU A 11 -3.74 14.62 15.66
CA GLU A 11 -4.77 14.71 14.63
C GLU A 11 -4.26 14.11 13.31
N PRO A 12 -5.03 13.21 12.66
CA PRO A 12 -4.62 12.60 11.39
C PRO A 12 -4.40 13.65 10.30
N ILE A 13 -3.32 13.49 9.55
CA ILE A 13 -2.96 14.32 8.40
C ILE A 13 -3.36 13.56 7.14
N THR A 14 -4.08 14.22 6.22
CA THR A 14 -4.40 13.63 4.92
C THR A 14 -3.35 14.02 3.89
N VAL A 15 -2.75 13.01 3.26
CA VAL A 15 -1.71 13.15 2.22
C VAL A 15 -2.27 12.67 0.89
N ALA A 16 -2.07 13.42 -0.19
CA ALA A 16 -2.51 13.01 -1.53
C ALA A 16 -2.01 11.59 -1.91
N PRO A 17 -2.86 10.71 -2.49
CA PRO A 17 -4.21 10.99 -3.00
C PRO A 17 -5.35 10.96 -1.95
N GLY A 18 -5.07 10.78 -0.67
CA GLY A 18 -6.08 10.54 0.37
C GLY A 18 -5.64 9.50 1.39
N LEU A 19 -4.34 9.39 1.66
CA LEU A 19 -3.83 8.54 2.74
C LEU A 19 -3.90 9.30 4.06
N ARG A 20 -4.40 8.66 5.11
CA ARG A 20 -4.39 9.23 6.45
C ARG A 20 -3.15 8.72 7.18
N VAL A 21 -2.32 9.66 7.60
CA VAL A 21 -1.13 9.39 8.43
C VAL A 21 -1.31 10.06 9.78
N PHE A 22 -0.70 9.49 10.81
CA PHE A 22 -0.73 10.04 12.16
C PHE A 22 0.61 10.72 12.44
N PRO A 23 0.64 11.89 13.09
CA PRO A 23 1.87 12.59 13.40
C PRO A 23 2.88 11.71 14.14
N VAL A 24 2.40 10.94 15.12
CA VAL A 24 3.23 10.01 15.89
C VAL A 24 2.55 8.65 15.93
N VAL A 25 3.35 7.60 15.72
CA VAL A 25 2.92 6.21 15.82
C VAL A 25 3.88 5.48 16.73
N ARG A 26 3.32 4.68 17.66
CA ARG A 26 4.08 3.75 18.47
C ARG A 26 3.62 2.33 18.22
N GLY A 27 4.55 1.39 18.20
CA GLY A 27 4.25 -0.01 17.97
C GLY A 27 5.02 -0.92 18.90
N ARG A 28 4.43 -2.07 19.22
CA ARG A 28 5.13 -3.19 19.85
C ARG A 28 5.20 -4.37 18.87
N TRP A 29 6.40 -4.89 18.67
CA TRP A 29 6.71 -5.94 17.71
C TRP A 29 7.46 -7.10 18.36
N ARG A 30 7.25 -8.30 17.82
CA ARG A 30 8.12 -9.46 18.05
C ARG A 30 8.97 -9.65 16.81
N LEU A 31 10.27 -9.43 16.93
CA LEU A 31 11.21 -9.51 15.81
C LEU A 31 11.86 -10.90 15.79
N GLY A 32 11.74 -11.58 14.65
CA GLY A 32 12.39 -12.88 14.39
C GLY A 32 13.58 -12.76 13.42
N PRO A 33 14.06 -13.90 12.90
CA PRO A 33 15.24 -13.97 12.03
C PRO A 33 15.14 -13.13 10.74
N ASP A 34 13.93 -12.93 10.21
CA ASP A 34 13.72 -12.11 9.01
C ASP A 34 14.13 -10.66 9.23
N THR A 35 13.94 -10.15 10.45
CA THR A 35 14.25 -8.76 10.81
C THR A 35 15.55 -8.64 11.63
N VAL A 36 15.98 -9.70 12.29
CA VAL A 36 17.22 -9.75 13.08
C VAL A 36 17.99 -10.99 12.70
N SER A 37 18.88 -10.88 11.71
CA SER A 37 19.47 -12.06 11.07
C SER A 37 20.40 -12.89 11.96
N ALA A 38 20.81 -12.37 13.12
CA ALA A 38 21.57 -13.14 14.11
C ALA A 38 20.72 -14.11 14.94
N LEU A 39 19.38 -14.00 14.89
CA LEU A 39 18.48 -14.90 15.60
C LEU A 39 18.39 -16.26 14.90
N ALA A 40 18.41 -17.32 15.69
CA ALA A 40 18.09 -18.66 15.22
C ALA A 40 16.58 -18.79 14.94
N GLU A 41 16.20 -19.80 14.17
CA GLU A 41 14.79 -20.12 13.93
C GLU A 41 14.03 -20.32 15.25
N GLY A 42 12.85 -19.72 15.35
CA GLY A 42 12.03 -19.74 16.57
C GLY A 42 12.45 -18.74 17.66
N GLN A 43 13.64 -18.14 17.59
CA GLN A 43 14.03 -17.08 18.51
C GLN A 43 13.37 -15.76 18.14
N VAL A 44 13.00 -14.99 19.16
CA VAL A 44 12.43 -13.65 19.00
C VAL A 44 12.98 -12.69 20.05
N ILE A 45 13.01 -11.41 19.70
CA ILE A 45 13.17 -10.31 20.65
C ILE A 45 11.94 -9.41 20.59
N GLU A 46 11.65 -8.69 21.67
CA GLU A 46 10.60 -7.68 21.68
C GLU A 46 11.18 -6.33 21.26
N ALA A 47 10.41 -5.56 20.50
CA ALA A 47 10.76 -4.20 20.12
C ALA A 47 9.60 -3.25 20.40
N ASN A 48 9.89 -2.13 21.07
CA ASN A 48 9.01 -0.97 21.06
C ASN A 48 9.60 0.05 20.09
N VAL A 49 8.77 0.56 19.19
CA VAL A 49 9.18 1.49 18.14
C VAL A 49 8.32 2.74 18.21
N SER A 50 8.93 3.90 17.99
CA SER A 50 8.24 5.16 17.78
C SER A 50 8.73 5.78 16.48
N ILE A 51 7.77 6.19 15.65
CA ILE A 51 8.03 6.91 14.40
C ILE A 51 7.20 8.19 14.36
N GLU A 52 7.74 9.21 13.71
CA GLU A 52 7.12 10.53 13.57
C GLU A 52 7.05 10.92 12.09
N TYR A 53 5.89 11.38 11.64
CA TYR A 53 5.69 11.81 10.26
C TYR A 53 6.32 13.18 10.04
N SER A 54 7.29 13.26 9.11
CA SER A 54 7.87 14.53 8.69
C SER A 54 7.20 15.03 7.42
N ALA A 55 6.37 16.06 7.54
CA ALA A 55 5.70 16.68 6.38
C ALA A 55 6.71 17.20 5.34
N ASN A 56 7.84 17.75 5.77
CA ASN A 56 8.90 18.23 4.88
C ASN A 56 9.57 17.07 4.10
N ALA A 57 9.78 15.92 4.74
CA ALA A 57 10.39 14.76 4.08
C ALA A 57 9.36 13.86 3.37
N GLY A 58 8.06 14.10 3.59
CA GLY A 58 6.96 13.28 3.08
C GLY A 58 6.90 11.86 3.64
N ARG A 59 7.62 11.56 4.74
CA ARG A 59 7.80 10.19 5.26
C ARG A 59 7.98 10.13 6.77
N TYR A 60 7.77 8.95 7.33
CA TYR A 60 8.06 8.69 8.74
C TYR A 60 9.57 8.63 8.99
N ARG A 61 9.98 9.11 10.17
CA ARG A 61 11.32 8.96 10.71
C ARG A 61 11.26 8.16 12.00
N LEU A 62 12.22 7.27 12.21
CA LEU A 62 12.41 6.62 13.50
C LEU A 62 12.85 7.64 14.55
N THR A 63 12.12 7.70 15.67
CA THR A 63 12.47 8.55 16.81
C THR A 63 12.94 7.73 18.02
N ALA A 64 12.44 6.50 18.19
CA ALA A 64 12.91 5.58 19.22
C ALA A 64 12.77 4.11 18.78
N LEU A 65 13.72 3.28 19.22
CA LEU A 65 13.69 1.82 19.09
C LEU A 65 14.27 1.19 20.36
N ASP A 66 13.41 0.58 21.17
CA ASP A 66 13.79 -0.13 22.38
C ASP A 66 13.69 -1.63 22.16
N LEU A 67 14.79 -2.36 22.33
CA LEU A 67 14.83 -3.80 22.19
C LEU A 67 14.91 -4.48 23.56
N ARG A 68 14.15 -5.55 23.75
CA ARG A 68 14.11 -6.32 24.99
C ARG A 68 14.22 -7.81 24.69
N ALA A 69 15.13 -8.48 25.39
CA ALA A 69 15.19 -9.93 25.40
C ALA A 69 14.09 -10.46 26.33
N PRO A 70 13.31 -11.47 25.90
CA PRO A 70 12.51 -12.28 26.82
C PRO A 70 13.38 -12.91 27.92
N LEU A 71 12.78 -13.34 29.04
CA LEU A 71 13.52 -13.90 30.19
C LEU A 71 14.45 -15.06 29.80
N ASP A 72 13.99 -15.94 28.92
CA ASP A 72 14.76 -17.06 28.36
C ASP A 72 15.17 -16.82 26.89
N GLY A 73 15.24 -15.54 26.50
CA GLY A 73 15.55 -15.11 25.15
C GLY A 73 17.05 -14.99 24.87
N PRO A 74 17.43 -14.77 23.60
CA PRO A 74 18.81 -14.50 23.23
C PRO A 74 19.29 -13.18 23.85
N GLU A 75 20.54 -13.16 24.33
CA GLU A 75 21.17 -11.95 24.84
C GLU A 75 21.30 -10.88 23.75
N ILE A 76 20.87 -9.66 24.04
CA ILE A 76 21.04 -8.52 23.13
C ILE A 76 22.46 -7.99 23.26
N THR A 77 23.34 -8.50 22.41
CA THR A 77 24.73 -8.04 22.31
C THR A 77 24.88 -6.95 21.24
N GLY A 78 26.00 -6.22 21.28
CA GLY A 78 26.33 -5.28 20.20
C GLY A 78 26.47 -5.95 18.83
N ALA A 79 26.81 -7.25 18.77
CA ALA A 79 26.84 -8.01 17.52
C ALA A 79 25.42 -8.24 16.97
N LEU A 80 24.48 -8.65 17.83
CA LEU A 80 23.07 -8.82 17.47
C LEU A 80 22.45 -7.51 17.00
N LEU A 81 22.70 -6.40 17.71
CA LEU A 81 22.17 -5.08 17.36
C LEU A 81 22.50 -4.65 15.93
N ARG A 82 23.70 -5.00 15.43
CA ARG A 82 24.12 -4.66 14.05
C ARG A 82 23.36 -5.46 12.98
N THR A 83 22.67 -6.53 13.36
CA THR A 83 21.87 -7.35 12.43
C THR A 83 20.39 -6.95 12.38
N VAL A 84 19.98 -5.99 13.20
CA VAL A 84 18.60 -5.49 13.22
C VAL A 84 18.35 -4.66 11.96
N ARG A 85 17.38 -5.09 11.16
CA ARG A 85 16.92 -4.40 9.96
C ARG A 85 15.93 -3.32 10.34
N VAL A 86 16.45 -2.23 10.89
CA VAL A 86 15.65 -1.10 11.41
C VAL A 86 14.63 -0.58 10.38
N GLN A 87 15.00 -0.53 9.10
CA GLN A 87 14.11 -0.08 8.02
C GLN A 87 12.87 -0.97 7.86
N GLU A 88 13.00 -2.29 8.05
CA GLU A 88 11.85 -3.20 7.98
C GLU A 88 10.87 -2.96 9.12
N VAL A 89 11.38 -2.68 10.34
CA VAL A 89 10.55 -2.34 11.51
C VAL A 89 9.82 -1.02 11.29
N VAL A 90 10.51 0.01 10.79
CA VAL A 90 9.91 1.31 10.47
C VAL A 90 8.84 1.15 9.40
N ARG A 91 9.13 0.42 8.31
CA ARG A 91 8.19 0.15 7.22
C ARG A 91 6.95 -0.57 7.73
N ALA A 92 7.11 -1.65 8.51
CA ALA A 92 5.99 -2.40 9.07
C ALA A 92 5.14 -1.51 9.98
N THR A 93 5.77 -0.69 10.83
CA THR A 93 5.09 0.26 11.73
C THR A 93 4.31 1.32 10.97
N ALA A 94 4.94 1.92 9.95
CA ALA A 94 4.31 2.93 9.11
C ALA A 94 3.09 2.36 8.38
N LEU A 95 3.23 1.19 7.74
CA LEU A 95 2.14 0.57 6.99
C LEU A 95 0.98 0.11 7.90
N SER A 96 1.26 -0.42 9.10
CA SER A 96 0.20 -0.79 10.07
C SER A 96 -0.55 0.42 10.64
N ALA A 97 0.09 1.60 10.65
CA ALA A 97 -0.53 2.82 11.14
C ALA A 97 -1.28 3.61 10.06
N MET A 98 -0.93 3.41 8.80
CA MET A 98 -1.66 4.02 7.69
C MET A 98 -3.07 3.45 7.63
N GLU A 99 -4.03 4.36 7.75
CA GLU A 99 -5.37 4.08 7.31
C GLU A 99 -5.44 4.55 5.86
N PRO A 100 -5.75 3.68 4.89
CA PRO A 100 -6.33 4.20 3.65
C PRO A 100 -7.54 5.01 4.13
N ALA A 101 -7.71 6.26 3.69
CA ALA A 101 -8.75 7.13 4.26
C ALA A 101 -10.11 6.42 4.37
N GLU A 102 -10.39 5.43 3.51
CA GLU A 102 -11.65 4.67 3.48
C GLU A 102 -11.53 3.14 3.24
N ARG A 103 -10.40 2.48 3.53
CA ARG A 103 -10.02 1.13 3.04
C ARG A 103 -9.72 1.16 1.53
N MET A 104 -8.71 0.40 1.11
CA MET A 104 -8.43 0.09 -0.30
C MET A 104 -9.77 -0.10 -1.05
N VAL A 105 -9.98 0.66 -2.14
CA VAL A 105 -11.16 0.65 -3.02
C VAL A 105 -12.00 -0.60 -2.77
N ARG A 106 -13.15 -0.44 -2.09
CA ARG A 106 -14.07 -1.51 -1.62
C ARG A 106 -13.82 -2.84 -2.34
N SER A 107 -13.58 -3.93 -1.59
CA SER A 107 -13.47 -5.28 -2.13
C SER A 107 -14.49 -5.52 -3.23
N ASP A 108 -15.74 -5.08 -3.07
CA ASP A 108 -16.80 -5.24 -4.06
C ASP A 108 -16.51 -4.62 -5.44
N ALA A 109 -15.82 -3.47 -5.49
CA ALA A 109 -15.43 -2.83 -6.75
C ALA A 109 -14.19 -3.48 -7.36
N VAL A 110 -13.25 -3.93 -6.52
CA VAL A 110 -12.08 -4.71 -6.95
C VAL A 110 -12.49 -6.12 -7.40
N ASP A 111 -13.45 -6.73 -6.74
CA ASP A 111 -14.06 -8.04 -7.02
C ASP A 111 -14.91 -7.93 -8.28
N ALA A 112 -15.71 -6.88 -8.44
CA ALA A 112 -16.44 -6.62 -9.69
C ALA A 112 -15.49 -6.35 -10.87
N LEU A 113 -14.38 -5.63 -10.64
CA LEU A 113 -13.35 -5.40 -11.64
C LEU A 113 -12.56 -6.68 -11.95
N SER A 114 -12.30 -7.52 -10.94
CA SER A 114 -11.62 -8.81 -11.09
C SER A 114 -12.50 -9.80 -11.84
N ALA A 115 -13.79 -9.90 -11.49
CA ALA A 115 -14.78 -10.69 -12.22
C ALA A 115 -14.94 -10.20 -13.67
N ALA A 116 -14.96 -8.89 -13.91
CA ALA A 116 -15.00 -8.32 -15.25
C ALA A 116 -13.71 -8.62 -16.06
N ARG A 117 -12.55 -8.68 -15.40
CA ARG A 117 -11.27 -9.09 -16.00
C ARG A 117 -11.21 -10.58 -16.29
N GLU A 118 -11.70 -11.44 -15.40
CA GLU A 118 -11.80 -12.88 -15.64
C GLU A 118 -12.73 -13.21 -16.82
N ALA A 119 -13.79 -12.41 -17.00
CA ALA A 119 -14.73 -12.56 -18.12
C ALA A 119 -14.18 -12.09 -19.48
N SER A 120 -13.01 -11.45 -19.55
CA SER A 120 -12.43 -10.96 -20.80
C SER A 120 -10.95 -11.37 -20.91
N PRO A 121 -10.61 -12.39 -21.72
CA PRO A 121 -9.23 -12.88 -21.87
C PRO A 121 -8.33 -11.93 -22.70
N ILE A 122 -8.65 -10.64 -22.71
CA ILE A 122 -7.92 -9.63 -23.48
C ILE A 122 -6.73 -9.17 -22.65
N SER A 123 -5.59 -9.77 -22.98
CA SER A 123 -4.24 -9.21 -22.93
C SER A 123 -3.77 -8.64 -21.60
N ASP A 124 -2.67 -9.21 -21.11
CA ASP A 124 -1.67 -8.52 -20.30
C ASP A 124 -1.60 -7.03 -20.69
N PHE A 125 -1.89 -6.14 -19.74
CA PHE A 125 -1.77 -4.68 -19.83
C PHE A 125 -2.81 -3.90 -20.66
N ALA A 126 -4.11 -4.21 -20.52
CA ALA A 126 -5.16 -3.23 -20.82
C ALA A 126 -4.82 -1.84 -20.21
N VAL A 127 -5.17 -0.75 -20.91
CA VAL A 127 -4.94 0.63 -20.45
C VAL A 127 -5.51 0.76 -19.03
N PRO A 128 -4.69 1.13 -18.02
CA PRO A 128 -5.18 1.24 -16.66
C PRO A 128 -6.30 2.28 -16.61
N ASP A 129 -7.45 1.86 -16.09
CA ASP A 129 -8.57 2.76 -15.84
C ASP A 129 -8.23 3.76 -14.72
N ALA A 130 -9.14 4.69 -14.50
CA ALA A 130 -8.95 5.77 -13.54
C ALA A 130 -8.79 5.26 -12.10
N VAL A 131 -9.44 4.14 -11.73
CA VAL A 131 -9.34 3.49 -10.42
C VAL A 131 -7.98 2.80 -10.24
N SER A 132 -7.49 2.13 -11.29
CA SER A 132 -6.18 1.50 -11.33
C SER A 132 -5.06 2.54 -11.14
N LEU A 133 -5.16 3.68 -11.83
CA LEU A 133 -4.22 4.78 -11.67
C LEU A 133 -4.24 5.39 -10.26
N LEU A 134 -5.42 5.51 -9.63
CA LEU A 134 -5.55 5.95 -8.24
C LEU A 134 -4.92 4.94 -7.27
N ASN A 135 -5.15 3.64 -7.44
CA ASN A 135 -4.53 2.59 -6.63
C ASN A 135 -3.00 2.61 -6.74
N ILE A 136 -2.46 2.86 -7.94
CA ILE A 136 -1.03 3.01 -8.15
C ILE A 136 -0.48 4.23 -7.41
N ALA A 137 -1.18 5.36 -7.44
CA ALA A 137 -0.79 6.56 -6.70
C ALA A 137 -0.82 6.31 -5.19
N MET A 138 -1.87 5.65 -4.67
CA MET A 138 -1.96 5.26 -3.26
C MET A 138 -0.80 4.37 -2.85
N LEU A 139 -0.55 3.28 -3.58
CA LEU A 139 0.52 2.34 -3.24
C LEU A 139 1.91 3.00 -3.31
N TYR A 140 2.16 3.80 -4.34
CA TYR A 140 3.40 4.56 -4.46
C TYR A 140 3.58 5.47 -3.25
N ARG A 141 2.55 6.23 -2.87
CA ARG A 141 2.63 7.16 -1.75
C ARG A 141 2.79 6.43 -0.42
N SER A 142 2.10 5.31 -0.19
CA SER A 142 2.28 4.50 1.02
C SER A 142 3.71 3.97 1.14
N ALA A 143 4.29 3.49 0.04
CA ALA A 143 5.68 3.04 0.01
C ALA A 143 6.66 4.18 0.31
N GLU A 144 6.46 5.36 -0.28
CA GLU A 144 7.28 6.53 -0.02
C GLU A 144 7.19 7.00 1.44
N ILE A 145 5.98 7.06 2.01
CA ILE A 145 5.75 7.41 3.42
C ILE A 145 6.45 6.41 4.34
N ALA A 146 6.47 5.13 3.96
CA ALA A 146 7.13 4.05 4.69
C ALA A 146 8.64 3.94 4.41
N SER A 147 9.25 4.88 3.67
CA SER A 147 10.66 4.87 3.26
C SER A 147 11.09 3.65 2.42
N ASP A 148 10.15 3.02 1.72
CA ASP A 148 10.39 1.91 0.79
C ASP A 148 10.67 2.43 -0.63
N ASN A 149 11.11 1.56 -1.56
CA ASN A 149 11.24 1.89 -2.98
C ASN A 149 9.85 1.89 -3.66
N PRO A 150 9.28 3.06 -4.00
CA PRO A 150 7.88 3.11 -4.43
C PRO A 150 7.65 2.47 -5.79
N GLY A 151 8.61 2.61 -6.72
CA GLY A 151 8.52 2.02 -8.05
C GLY A 151 8.59 0.49 -8.01
N GLN A 152 9.43 -0.05 -7.14
CA GLN A 152 9.52 -1.50 -6.90
C GLN A 152 8.26 -2.03 -6.21
N ALA A 153 7.75 -1.35 -5.18
CA ALA A 153 6.53 -1.73 -4.49
C ALA A 153 5.32 -1.82 -5.46
N VAL A 154 5.18 -0.85 -6.36
CA VAL A 154 4.15 -0.88 -7.42
C VAL A 154 4.36 -2.06 -8.37
N ALA A 155 5.59 -2.30 -8.82
CA ALA A 155 5.89 -3.40 -9.73
C ALA A 155 5.54 -4.78 -9.11
N GLU A 156 5.93 -5.00 -7.85
CA GLU A 156 5.70 -6.24 -7.12
C GLU A 156 4.22 -6.47 -6.83
N PHE A 157 3.52 -5.45 -6.31
CA PHE A 157 2.11 -5.58 -5.94
C PHE A 157 1.21 -5.94 -7.14
N PHE A 158 1.47 -5.33 -8.29
CA PHE A 158 0.69 -5.58 -9.51
C PHE A 158 1.30 -6.67 -10.42
N GLY A 159 2.35 -7.37 -9.98
CA GLY A 159 2.95 -8.47 -10.74
C GLY A 159 3.50 -8.06 -12.12
N MET A 160 4.03 -6.84 -12.27
CA MET A 160 4.49 -6.31 -13.56
C MET A 160 5.98 -5.98 -13.60
N GLN A 161 6.51 -5.86 -14.82
CA GLN A 161 7.87 -5.36 -15.02
C GLN A 161 8.03 -3.91 -14.52
N ARG A 162 9.20 -3.59 -13.94
CA ARG A 162 9.52 -2.24 -13.41
C ARG A 162 9.30 -1.12 -14.44
N ARG A 163 9.59 -1.37 -15.72
CA ARG A 163 9.35 -0.39 -16.81
C ARG A 163 7.86 -0.10 -16.99
N THR A 164 7.01 -1.12 -16.90
CA THR A 164 5.55 -0.96 -16.99
C THR A 164 5.02 -0.19 -15.79
N ALA A 165 5.49 -0.52 -14.58
CA ALA A 165 5.15 0.21 -13.36
C ALA A 165 5.51 1.70 -13.49
N ALA A 166 6.73 2.02 -13.95
CA ALA A 166 7.15 3.40 -14.18
C ALA A 166 6.23 4.14 -15.18
N ASN A 167 5.84 3.49 -16.27
CA ASN A 167 4.90 4.07 -17.24
C ASN A 167 3.52 4.34 -16.61
N TRP A 168 3.04 3.45 -15.75
CA TRP A 168 1.75 3.63 -15.09
C TRP A 168 1.81 4.69 -13.99
N ILE A 169 2.90 4.77 -13.24
CA ILE A 169 3.16 5.86 -12.28
C ILE A 169 3.15 7.21 -13.01
N ALA A 170 3.81 7.31 -14.17
CA ALA A 170 3.79 8.53 -14.98
C ALA A 170 2.39 8.89 -15.50
N ARG A 171 1.54 7.90 -15.80
CA ARG A 171 0.13 8.12 -16.16
C ARG A 171 -0.68 8.61 -14.95
N ALA A 172 -0.52 7.99 -13.78
CA ALA A 172 -1.18 8.41 -12.55
C ALA A 172 -0.79 9.84 -12.14
N ARG A 173 0.48 10.22 -12.35
CA ARG A 173 0.96 11.60 -12.16
C ARG A 173 0.33 12.58 -13.14
N ARG A 174 0.24 12.23 -14.43
CA ARG A 174 -0.46 13.07 -15.42
C ARG A 174 -1.96 13.21 -15.15
N ALA A 175 -2.56 12.22 -14.48
CA ALA A 175 -3.95 12.28 -14.02
C ALA A 175 -4.13 13.14 -12.75
N GLY A 176 -3.05 13.66 -12.16
CA GLY A 176 -3.09 14.57 -11.00
C GLY A 176 -3.24 13.89 -9.64
N TYR A 177 -3.29 12.56 -9.56
CA TYR A 177 -3.54 11.84 -8.29
C TYR A 177 -2.44 12.03 -7.22
N PHE A 178 -1.27 12.54 -7.59
CA PHE A 178 -0.22 12.83 -6.60
C PHE A 178 -0.33 14.20 -5.97
N ASP A 179 -1.18 15.08 -6.52
CA ASP A 179 -1.15 16.51 -6.27
C ASP A 179 -2.39 17.00 -5.50
N HIS A 180 -3.44 16.18 -5.39
CA HIS A 180 -4.65 16.51 -4.66
C HIS A 180 -5.20 15.32 -3.86
N VAL A 181 -6.02 15.62 -2.86
CA VAL A 181 -6.78 14.62 -2.12
C VAL A 181 -8.04 14.30 -2.91
N VAL A 182 -8.20 13.04 -3.28
CA VAL A 182 -9.41 12.51 -3.90
C VAL A 182 -10.47 12.37 -2.81
N SER A 183 -11.60 13.06 -2.98
CA SER A 183 -12.72 12.99 -2.04
C SER A 183 -13.50 11.67 -2.18
N GLU A 184 -14.24 11.29 -1.14
CA GLU A 184 -15.15 10.12 -1.18
C GLU A 184 -16.12 10.20 -2.37
N ALA A 185 -16.69 11.38 -2.62
CA ALA A 185 -17.62 11.61 -3.71
C ALA A 185 -16.97 11.39 -5.09
N GLU A 186 -15.71 11.81 -5.23
CA GLU A 186 -14.92 11.61 -6.44
C GLU A 186 -14.57 10.14 -6.64
N LEU A 187 -14.12 9.44 -5.58
CA LEU A 187 -13.86 8.02 -5.61
C LEU A 187 -15.12 7.22 -6.01
N ALA A 188 -16.26 7.53 -5.39
CA ALA A 188 -17.53 6.90 -5.74
C ALA A 188 -17.92 7.15 -7.21
N SER A 189 -17.64 8.35 -7.73
CA SER A 189 -17.86 8.69 -9.14
C SER A 189 -16.93 7.91 -10.08
N LEU A 190 -15.65 7.77 -9.72
CA LEU A 190 -14.66 6.96 -10.45
C LEU A 190 -15.09 5.50 -10.53
N VAL A 191 -15.46 4.90 -9.39
CA VAL A 191 -15.92 3.51 -9.33
C VAL A 191 -17.17 3.30 -10.19
N ARG A 192 -18.18 4.18 -10.07
CA ARG A 192 -19.41 4.10 -10.89
C ARG A 192 -19.10 4.13 -12.39
N ARG A 193 -18.19 5.00 -12.82
CA ARG A 193 -17.78 5.10 -14.23
C ARG A 193 -17.10 3.83 -14.73
N VAL A 194 -16.21 3.24 -13.93
CA VAL A 194 -15.54 1.99 -14.29
C VAL A 194 -16.52 0.82 -14.38
N VAL A 195 -17.43 0.69 -13.40
CA VAL A 195 -18.46 -0.35 -13.40
C VAL A 195 -19.40 -0.20 -14.60
N GLN A 196 -19.82 1.03 -14.93
CA GLN A 196 -20.67 1.28 -16.10
C GLN A 196 -19.95 0.92 -17.40
N ALA A 197 -18.70 1.34 -17.56
CA ALA A 197 -17.91 1.02 -18.75
C ALA A 197 -17.70 -0.49 -18.94
N ALA A 198 -17.50 -1.24 -17.85
CA ALA A 198 -17.41 -2.69 -17.88
C ALA A 198 -18.73 -3.34 -18.32
N ARG A 199 -19.86 -2.87 -17.78
CA ARG A 199 -21.19 -3.35 -18.20
C ARG A 199 -21.44 -3.10 -19.68
N ASP A 200 -21.16 -1.90 -20.16
CA ASP A 200 -21.35 -1.51 -21.57
C ASP A 200 -20.48 -2.36 -22.50
N ALA A 201 -19.25 -2.74 -22.08
CA ALA A 201 -18.37 -3.61 -22.84
C ALA A 201 -18.86 -5.07 -22.94
N THR A 202 -19.60 -5.54 -21.93
CA THR A 202 -20.17 -6.90 -21.88
C THR A 202 -21.56 -7.02 -22.51
N ALA A 203 -22.23 -5.90 -22.80
CA ALA A 203 -23.56 -5.93 -23.42
C ALA A 203 -23.48 -6.59 -24.81
N PRO A 204 -24.36 -7.56 -25.13
CA PRO A 204 -24.38 -8.19 -26.45
C PRO A 204 -24.59 -7.10 -27.49
N ARG A 205 -23.63 -6.93 -28.40
CA ARG A 205 -23.81 -6.10 -29.59
C ARG A 205 -24.95 -6.74 -30.37
N GLU A 206 -26.13 -6.13 -30.36
CA GLU A 206 -27.23 -6.50 -31.24
C GLU A 206 -26.63 -6.57 -32.65
N ARG A 207 -26.49 -7.78 -33.19
CA ARG A 207 -26.10 -7.91 -34.58
C ARG A 207 -27.20 -7.19 -35.35
N PRO A 208 -26.87 -6.24 -36.23
CA PRO A 208 -27.87 -5.67 -37.12
C PRO A 208 -28.57 -6.86 -37.77
N GLN A 209 -29.89 -6.95 -37.60
CA GLN A 209 -30.68 -7.94 -38.32
C GLN A 209 -30.43 -7.64 -39.79
N ASP A 210 -29.65 -8.50 -40.43
CA ASP A 210 -29.52 -8.53 -41.88
C ASP A 210 -30.94 -8.74 -42.40
N GLY A 211 -31.52 -7.65 -42.88
CA GLY A 211 -32.80 -7.65 -43.55
C GLY A 211 -32.60 -8.31 -44.91
N ASP A 212 -32.80 -9.63 -44.96
CA ASP A 212 -33.06 -10.31 -46.21
C ASP A 212 -34.49 -9.96 -46.65
N GLY A 213 -34.55 -9.25 -47.79
CA GLY A 213 -35.76 -9.00 -48.57
C GLY A 213 -35.98 -10.05 -49.65
#